data_AF-G6B015-F1
#
_entry.id   AF-G6B015-F1
#
_cell.length_a   1.000
_cell.length_b   1.000
_cell.length_c   1.000
_cell.angle_alpha   90.00
_cell.angle_beta   90.00
_cell.angle_gamma   90.00
#
_symmetry.space_group_name_H-M   'P 1'
#
loop_
_entity.id
_entity.type
_entity.pdbx_description
1 polymer ?
#
loop_
_entity_poly.entity_id
_entity_poly.type
_entity_poly.pdbx_seq_one_letter_code
_entity_poly.pdbx_strand_id
1 'polypeptide(L)'
;MKVYESSEYKDWLLLISSYSYISKASELLIKLGNDEVLYLPVNNVNVGKVTQPGYGYTIGNITSMIPSVDVDYYSSVYELTSENINKIDSLGIKKIRLSNGTSYKDKTFEYNSLGKFLRKCYKNILKRLENPLKKKGLFDDF
;
A
#
# COMPACT_ATOMS: atom_id res chain seq x y z
N MET A 1 -0.63 4.98 -0.82
CA MET A 1 -1.93 5.63 -1.05
C MET A 1 -1.84 6.44 -2.32
N LYS A 2 -2.88 6.39 -3.16
CA LYS A 2 -3.02 7.18 -4.40
C LYS A 2 -4.34 7.95 -4.33
N VAL A 3 -4.45 9.03 -5.10
CA VAL A 3 -5.70 9.78 -5.27
C VAL A 3 -5.95 9.95 -6.77
N TYR A 4 -7.20 9.80 -7.18
CA TYR A 4 -7.69 10.25 -8.49
C TYR A 4 -8.60 11.46 -8.26
N GLU A 5 -8.31 12.57 -8.94
CA GLU A 5 -9.06 13.83 -8.81
C GLU A 5 -9.74 14.13 -10.14
N SER A 6 -11.05 14.35 -10.09
CA SER A 6 -11.83 14.97 -11.18
C SER A 6 -12.31 16.35 -10.71
N SER A 7 -12.99 17.09 -11.59
CA SER A 7 -13.59 18.38 -11.22
C SER A 7 -14.63 18.30 -10.08
N GLU A 8 -15.18 17.10 -9.81
CA GLU A 8 -16.32 16.93 -8.90
C GLU A 8 -16.05 15.98 -7.73
N TYR A 9 -14.98 15.17 -7.75
CA TYR A 9 -14.71 14.19 -6.70
C TYR A 9 -13.23 13.83 -6.54
N LYS A 10 -12.89 13.30 -5.36
CA LYS A 10 -11.56 12.79 -4.98
C LYS A 10 -11.66 11.36 -4.47
N ASP A 11 -11.15 10.41 -5.25
CA ASP A 11 -11.14 9.00 -4.88
C ASP A 11 -9.80 8.65 -4.23
N TRP A 12 -9.83 8.31 -2.95
CA TRP A 12 -8.65 7.88 -2.22
C TRP A 12 -8.52 6.37 -2.28
N LEU A 13 -7.34 5.91 -2.64
CA LEU A 13 -7.09 4.50 -2.85
C LEU A 13 -5.90 4.02 -2.05
N LEU A 14 -6.10 2.93 -1.33
CA LEU A 14 -5.04 2.18 -0.66
C LEU A 14 -4.52 1.08 -1.58
N LEU A 15 -3.26 1.23 -1.98
CA LEU A 15 -2.54 0.20 -2.72
C LEU A 15 -1.89 -0.78 -1.74
N ILE A 16 -2.21 -2.06 -1.86
CA ILE A 16 -1.50 -3.15 -1.21
C ILE A 16 -0.75 -3.94 -2.27
N SER A 17 0.53 -4.16 -2.02
CA SER A 17 1.39 -4.94 -2.90
C SER A 17 2.07 -6.06 -2.13
N SER A 18 2.23 -7.22 -2.76
CA SER A 18 2.86 -8.38 -2.16
C SER A 18 3.52 -9.28 -3.20
N TYR A 19 4.62 -9.92 -2.79
CA TYR A 19 5.20 -11.07 -3.52
C TYR A 19 4.40 -12.36 -3.28
N SER A 20 3.47 -12.35 -2.33
CA SER A 20 2.50 -13.44 -2.18
C SER A 20 1.30 -13.22 -3.08
N TYR A 21 0.75 -14.31 -3.62
CA TYR A 21 -0.50 -14.26 -4.38
C TYR A 21 -1.59 -13.51 -3.62
N ILE A 22 -2.16 -12.50 -4.26
CA ILE A 22 -3.36 -11.80 -3.81
C ILE A 22 -4.50 -12.25 -4.71
N SER A 23 -5.50 -12.92 -4.13
CA SER A 23 -6.68 -13.39 -4.87
C SER A 23 -7.41 -12.23 -5.50
N LYS A 24 -7.97 -12.43 -6.70
CA LYS A 24 -8.85 -11.45 -7.34
C LYS A 24 -10.08 -11.11 -6.49
N ALA A 25 -10.49 -11.97 -5.56
CA ALA A 25 -11.60 -11.72 -4.63
C ALA A 25 -11.11 -11.39 -3.21
N SER A 26 -9.94 -10.76 -3.06
CA SER A 26 -9.33 -10.51 -1.76
C SER A 26 -9.91 -9.32 -0.99
N GLU A 27 -10.48 -9.53 0.18
CA GLU A 27 -11.00 -8.46 1.03
C GLU A 27 -9.92 -7.93 1.97
N LEU A 28 -9.91 -6.62 2.19
CA LEU A 28 -9.04 -5.98 3.16
C LEU A 28 -9.84 -5.55 4.39
N LEU A 29 -9.39 -6.04 5.55
CA LEU A 29 -9.91 -5.65 6.84
C LEU A 29 -8.84 -4.85 7.58
N ILE A 30 -9.20 -3.68 8.10
CA ILE A 30 -8.31 -2.83 8.90
C ILE A 30 -8.86 -2.75 10.31
N LYS A 31 -8.12 -3.32 11.27
CA LYS A 31 -8.47 -3.24 12.69
C LYS A 31 -7.87 -1.98 13.31
N LEU A 32 -8.74 -1.12 13.81
CA LEU A 32 -8.41 0.19 14.36
C LEU A 32 -7.99 0.13 15.84
N GLY A 33 -7.51 1.26 16.37
CA GLY A 33 -7.09 1.38 17.78
C GLY A 33 -8.17 1.04 18.81
N ASN A 34 -9.44 1.31 18.51
CA ASN A 34 -10.60 0.96 19.34
C ASN A 34 -11.17 -0.45 19.06
N ASP A 35 -10.44 -1.28 18.30
CA ASP A 35 -10.86 -2.61 17.86
C ASP A 35 -12.03 -2.67 16.85
N GLU A 36 -12.53 -1.52 16.37
CA GLU A 36 -13.40 -1.45 15.20
C GLU A 36 -12.69 -1.98 13.95
N VAL A 37 -13.45 -2.57 13.03
CA VAL A 37 -12.92 -3.15 11.79
C VAL A 37 -13.52 -2.41 10.60
N LEU A 38 -12.65 -1.78 9.81
CA LEU A 38 -13.03 -1.25 8.50
C LEU A 38 -12.97 -2.38 7.48
N TYR A 39 -14.07 -2.60 6.77
CA TYR A 39 -14.15 -3.54 5.65
C TYR A 39 -14.01 -2.77 4.34
N LEU A 40 -13.02 -3.15 3.54
CA LEU A 40 -12.74 -2.54 2.25
C LEU A 40 -12.92 -3.61 1.14
N PRO A 41 -13.99 -3.51 0.32
CA PRO A 41 -14.22 -4.45 -0.77
C PRO A 41 -13.17 -4.29 -1.87
N VAL A 42 -13.00 -5.37 -2.63
CA VAL A 42 -12.01 -5.50 -3.70
C VAL A 42 -12.22 -4.50 -4.84
N ASN A 43 -11.13 -3.88 -5.30
CA ASN A 43 -10.95 -3.50 -6.71
C ASN A 43 -9.57 -3.96 -7.22
N ASN A 44 -9.47 -5.23 -7.61
CA ASN A 44 -8.19 -5.86 -7.97
C ASN A 44 -7.79 -5.66 -9.44
N VAL A 45 -6.55 -5.23 -9.66
CA VAL A 45 -5.89 -5.18 -10.97
C VAL A 45 -4.57 -5.96 -10.88
N ASN A 46 -4.44 -7.06 -11.63
CA ASN A 46 -3.18 -7.79 -11.76
C ASN A 46 -2.19 -6.94 -12.60
N VAL A 47 -0.98 -6.72 -12.09
CA VAL A 47 0.07 -5.89 -12.72
C VAL A 47 1.28 -6.68 -13.23
N GLY A 48 1.23 -8.02 -13.22
CA GLY A 48 2.26 -8.87 -13.85
C GLY A 48 3.42 -9.28 -12.94
N LYS A 49 4.59 -9.51 -13.54
CA LYS A 49 5.84 -9.96 -12.87
C LYS A 49 6.79 -8.79 -12.64
N VAL A 50 7.57 -8.83 -11.56
CA VAL A 50 8.70 -7.90 -11.35
C VAL A 50 9.99 -8.69 -11.13
N THR A 51 11.11 -8.15 -11.61
CA THR A 51 12.43 -8.74 -11.37
C THR A 51 12.94 -8.30 -10.00
N GLN A 52 13.10 -9.26 -9.08
CA GLN A 52 13.71 -8.99 -7.79
C GLN A 52 15.24 -8.89 -7.96
N PRO A 53 15.88 -7.79 -7.51
CA PRO A 53 17.32 -7.64 -7.64
C PRO A 53 18.04 -8.68 -6.78
N GLY A 54 19.00 -9.37 -7.39
CA GLY A 54 19.92 -10.25 -6.69
C GLY A 54 20.76 -9.50 -5.67
N TYR A 55 21.23 -10.20 -4.65
CA TYR A 55 22.13 -9.64 -3.64
C TYR A 55 23.20 -10.65 -3.27
N GLY A 56 24.39 -10.13 -2.96
CA GLY A 56 25.50 -10.92 -2.45
C GLY A 56 25.77 -10.60 -0.99
N TYR A 57 26.26 -11.58 -0.25
CA TYR A 57 26.78 -11.37 1.10
C TYR A 57 28.03 -12.22 1.32
N THR A 58 28.95 -11.71 2.11
CA THR A 58 30.22 -12.38 2.42
C THR A 58 30.23 -12.75 3.90
N ILE A 59 30.49 -14.02 4.21
CA ILE A 59 30.74 -14.49 5.58
C ILE A 59 32.13 -15.12 5.60
N GLY A 60 33.05 -14.48 6.33
CA GLY A 60 34.48 -14.86 6.29
C GLY A 60 35.07 -14.70 4.90
N ASN A 61 35.68 -15.76 4.37
CA ASN A 61 36.26 -15.80 3.01
C ASN A 61 35.28 -16.35 1.94
N ILE A 62 34.02 -16.59 2.30
CA ILE A 62 33.03 -17.14 1.37
C ILE A 62 32.09 -16.01 0.93
N THR A 63 32.10 -15.71 -0.37
CA THR A 63 31.12 -14.83 -1.00
C THR A 63 29.98 -15.67 -1.57
N SER A 64 28.77 -15.43 -1.09
CA SER A 64 27.55 -16.00 -1.66
C SER A 64 26.86 -14.94 -2.52
N MET A 65 26.52 -15.29 -3.76
CA MET A 65 25.75 -14.43 -4.66
C MET A 65 24.41 -15.09 -4.97
N ILE A 66 23.33 -14.36 -4.70
CA ILE A 66 21.97 -14.77 -5.08
C ILE A 66 21.60 -13.99 -6.35
N PRO A 67 21.38 -14.66 -7.49
CA PRO A 67 21.07 -14.00 -8.75
C PRO A 67 19.68 -13.34 -8.70
N SER A 68 19.46 -12.35 -9.56
CA SER A 68 18.13 -11.76 -9.76
C SER A 68 17.17 -12.83 -10.29
N VAL A 69 15.94 -12.83 -9.76
CA VAL A 69 14.88 -13.77 -10.17
C VAL A 69 13.60 -13.01 -10.48
N ASP A 70 12.90 -13.45 -11.51
CA ASP A 70 11.57 -12.94 -11.82
C ASP A 70 10.57 -13.54 -10.84
N VAL A 71 9.89 -12.67 -10.09
CA VAL A 71 8.89 -13.05 -9.11
C VAL A 71 7.55 -12.42 -9.48
N ASP A 72 6.48 -13.17 -9.26
CA ASP A 72 5.14 -12.60 -9.44
C ASP A 72 4.90 -11.51 -8.40
N TYR A 73 4.43 -10.34 -8.85
CA TYR A 73 4.18 -9.20 -7.98
C TYR A 73 2.71 -8.81 -8.07
N TYR A 74 2.01 -9.08 -6.98
CA TYR A 74 0.58 -8.87 -6.91
C TYR A 74 0.32 -7.51 -6.29
N SER A 75 -0.55 -6.72 -6.93
CA SER A 75 -1.04 -5.47 -6.37
C SER A 75 -2.56 -5.45 -6.37
N SER A 76 -3.11 -4.75 -5.40
CA SER A 76 -4.53 -4.69 -5.11
C SER A 76 -4.88 -3.28 -4.64
N VAL A 77 -6.01 -2.77 -5.10
CA VAL A 77 -6.44 -1.42 -4.81
C VAL A 77 -7.75 -1.47 -4.04
N TYR A 78 -7.80 -0.71 -2.95
CA TYR A 78 -8.96 -0.62 -2.08
C TYR A 78 -9.38 0.83 -1.97
N GLU A 79 -10.66 1.08 -2.14
CA GLU A 79 -11.22 2.42 -1.96
C GLU A 79 -11.23 2.80 -0.48
N LEU A 80 -10.83 4.03 -0.19
CA LEU A 80 -10.92 4.65 1.12
C LEU A 80 -11.88 5.83 1.05
N THR A 81 -13.07 5.67 1.61
CA THR A 81 -14.00 6.78 1.78
C THR A 81 -13.41 7.83 2.75
N SER A 82 -13.92 9.06 2.69
CA SER A 82 -13.52 10.10 3.64
C SER A 82 -13.78 9.70 5.10
N GLU A 83 -14.84 8.93 5.36
CA GLU A 83 -15.12 8.36 6.67
C GLU A 83 -14.00 7.41 7.13
N ASN A 84 -13.57 6.49 6.26
CA ASN A 84 -12.47 5.56 6.55
C ASN A 84 -11.18 6.31 6.89
N ILE A 85 -10.87 7.37 6.14
CA ILE A 85 -9.68 8.21 6.40
C ILE A 85 -9.78 8.89 7.76
N ASN A 86 -10.94 9.47 8.10
CA ASN A 86 -11.15 10.13 9.39
C ASN A 86 -11.03 9.15 10.57
N LYS A 87 -11.56 7.92 10.43
CA LYS A 87 -11.42 6.86 11.42
C LYS A 87 -9.95 6.42 11.57
N ILE A 88 -9.22 6.26 10.47
CA ILE A 88 -7.79 5.95 10.50
C ILE A 88 -6.98 7.07 11.16
N ASP A 89 -7.32 8.34 10.91
CA ASP A 89 -6.61 9.50 11.49
C ASP A 89 -6.80 9.59 13.01
N SER A 90 -8.03 9.36 13.49
CA SER A 90 -8.43 9.49 14.89
C SER A 90 -8.04 8.27 15.73
N LEU A 91 -8.30 7.06 15.23
CA LEU A 91 -8.19 5.82 15.99
C LEU A 91 -6.88 5.08 15.69
N GLY A 92 -6.28 5.34 14.53
CA GLY A 92 -5.09 4.62 14.09
C GLY A 92 -5.36 3.18 13.69
N ILE A 93 -4.30 2.48 13.29
CA ILE A 93 -4.34 1.10 12.80
C ILE A 93 -3.49 0.21 13.70
N LYS A 94 -4.10 -0.85 14.24
CA LYS A 94 -3.42 -1.93 14.98
C LYS A 94 -2.92 -3.03 14.03
N LYS A 95 -3.75 -3.39 13.06
CA LYS A 95 -3.57 -4.60 12.25
C LYS A 95 -4.32 -4.48 10.94
N ILE A 96 -3.77 -5.08 9.88
CA ILE A 96 -4.51 -5.37 8.66
C ILE A 96 -4.61 -6.87 8.44
N ARG A 97 -5.69 -7.28 7.79
CA ARG A 97 -5.90 -8.65 7.30
C ARG A 97 -6.28 -8.59 5.83
N LEU A 98 -5.57 -9.37 5.03
CA LEU A 98 -5.94 -9.65 3.65
C LEU A 98 -6.56 -11.05 3.63
N SER A 99 -7.83 -11.17 3.28
CA SER A 99 -8.59 -12.41 3.24
C SER A 99 -9.01 -12.74 1.81
N ASN A 100 -9.21 -14.01 1.47
CA ASN A 100 -9.83 -14.42 0.20
C ASN A 100 -11.03 -15.37 0.42
N GLY A 101 -11.61 -15.35 1.62
CA GLY A 101 -12.69 -16.24 2.04
C GLY A 101 -12.25 -17.65 2.46
N THR A 102 -11.09 -18.13 1.99
CA THR A 102 -10.55 -19.46 2.35
C THR A 102 -9.32 -19.39 3.26
N SER A 103 -8.50 -18.36 3.09
CA SER A 103 -7.31 -18.11 3.87
C SER A 103 -7.12 -16.61 4.09
N TYR A 104 -6.29 -16.27 5.08
CA TYR A 104 -5.97 -14.89 5.39
C TYR A 104 -4.50 -14.71 5.74
N LYS A 105 -4.00 -13.49 5.49
CA LYS A 105 -2.69 -13.02 5.96
C LYS A 105 -2.87 -11.79 6.83
N ASP A 106 -2.29 -11.86 8.01
CA ASP A 106 -2.33 -10.80 9.00
C ASP A 106 -1.00 -10.07 9.07
N LYS A 107 -1.07 -8.75 9.25
CA LYS A 107 0.09 -7.94 9.63
C LYS A 107 -0.30 -7.00 10.75
N THR A 108 0.35 -7.17 11.90
CA THR A 108 0.25 -6.28 13.05
C THR A 108 1.27 -5.14 12.92
N PHE A 109 0.93 -4.00 13.51
CA PHE A 109 1.77 -2.81 13.49
C PHE A 109 2.03 -2.36 14.91
N GLU A 110 3.26 -1.94 15.19
CA GLU A 110 3.59 -1.25 16.44
C GLU A 110 2.86 0.09 16.50
N TYR A 111 2.27 0.39 17.66
CA TYR A 111 1.68 1.68 18.08
C TYR A 111 1.26 2.63 16.93
N ASN A 112 0.29 2.21 16.11
CA ASN A 112 -0.26 3.01 15.00
C ASN A 112 0.79 3.54 13.99
N SER A 113 1.89 2.81 13.77
CA SER A 113 2.92 3.17 12.79
C SER A 113 2.35 3.31 11.37
N LEU A 114 1.46 2.38 10.96
CA LEU A 114 0.82 2.45 9.65
C LEU A 114 -0.13 3.64 9.52
N GLY A 115 -0.99 3.91 10.51
CA GLY A 115 -1.90 5.05 10.43
C GLY A 115 -1.15 6.39 10.40
N LYS A 116 -0.07 6.53 11.19
CA LYS A 116 0.84 7.70 11.11
C LYS A 116 1.43 7.88 9.70
N PHE A 117 1.87 6.78 9.08
CA PHE A 117 2.38 6.81 7.71
C PHE A 117 1.31 7.23 6.71
N LEU A 118 0.11 6.64 6.76
CA LEU A 118 -1.01 6.99 5.88
C LEU A 118 -1.43 8.45 6.05
N ARG A 119 -1.47 8.97 7.29
CA ARG A 119 -1.72 10.40 7.58
C ARG A 119 -0.69 11.30 6.91
N LYS A 120 0.59 10.94 6.97
CA LYS A 120 1.66 11.70 6.31
C LYS A 120 1.47 11.69 4.79
N CYS A 121 1.14 10.54 4.20
CA CYS A 121 0.83 10.44 2.77
C CYS A 121 -0.38 11.32 2.39
N TYR A 122 -1.46 11.28 3.17
CA TYR A 122 -2.67 12.07 2.96
C TYR A 122 -2.37 13.57 2.91
N LYS A 123 -1.68 14.09 3.94
CA LYS A 123 -1.27 15.50 4.02
C LYS A 123 -0.36 15.90 2.85
N ASN A 124 0.60 15.05 2.49
CA ASN A 124 1.50 15.33 1.37
C ASN A 124 0.77 15.38 0.03
N ILE A 125 -0.22 14.50 -0.18
CA ILE A 125 -1.02 14.49 -1.38
C ILE A 125 -1.89 15.75 -1.43
N LEU A 126 -2.62 16.09 -0.36
CA LEU A 126 -3.41 17.31 -0.30
C LEU A 126 -2.59 18.57 -0.62
N LYS A 127 -1.41 18.71 0.00
CA LYS A 127 -0.50 19.83 -0.28
C LYS A 127 -0.08 19.91 -1.75
N ARG A 128 0.09 18.77 -2.42
CA ARG A 128 0.41 18.70 -3.87
C ARG A 128 -0.80 19.04 -4.75
N LEU A 129 -2.02 18.73 -4.30
CA LEU A 129 -3.23 19.11 -5.04
C LEU A 129 -3.51 20.61 -4.92
N GLU A 130 -3.29 21.19 -3.74
CA GLU A 130 -3.44 22.65 -3.52
C GLU A 130 -2.37 23.48 -4.22
N ASN A 131 -1.15 22.94 -4.29
CA ASN A 131 -0.02 23.56 -4.97
C ASN A 131 0.58 22.56 -5.95
N PRO A 132 -0.06 22.35 -7.13
CA PRO A 132 0.51 21.49 -8.16
C PRO A 132 1.85 22.09 -8.52
N LEU A 133 2.93 21.38 -8.18
CA LEU A 133 4.27 21.74 -8.63
C LEU A 133 4.15 21.93 -10.15
N LYS A 134 4.58 23.11 -10.66
CA LYS A 134 4.80 23.30 -12.10
C LYS A 134 5.48 22.03 -12.58
N LYS A 135 4.89 21.34 -13.56
CA LYS A 135 5.41 20.08 -14.12
C LYS A 135 6.93 20.21 -14.23
N LYS A 136 7.70 19.56 -13.35
CA LYS A 136 9.10 19.29 -13.64
C LYS A 136 9.04 18.43 -14.89
N GLY A 137 9.61 18.93 -15.99
CA GLY A 137 9.62 18.22 -17.25
C GLY A 137 10.18 16.82 -17.02
N LEU A 138 9.70 15.84 -17.79
CA LEU A 138 10.12 14.44 -17.69
C LEU A 138 11.63 14.20 -17.96
N PHE A 139 12.41 15.29 -18.14
CA PHE A 139 13.81 15.33 -18.57
C PHE A 139 14.73 16.19 -17.69
N ASP A 140 14.26 16.72 -16.54
CA ASP A 140 15.09 17.62 -15.72
C ASP A 140 16.18 16.94 -14.87
N ASP A 141 16.41 15.63 -15.05
CA ASP A 141 17.49 14.88 -14.37
C ASP A 141 18.36 14.06 -15.37
N PHE A 142 18.62 14.56 -16.58
CA PHE A 142 19.69 14.07 -17.47
C PHE A 142 20.79 15.12 -17.67
#